data_AF-A0A9E5Z7R0-F1
#
_entry.id   AF-A0A9E5Z7R0-F1
#
_cell.length_a   1.000
_cell.length_b   1.000
_cell.length_c   1.000
_cell.angle_alpha   90.00
_cell.angle_beta   90.00
_cell.angle_gamma   90.00
#
_symmetry.space_group_name_H-M   'P 1'
#
loop_
_entity.id
_entity.type
_entity.pdbx_description
1 polymer ?
#
loop_
_entity_poly.entity_id
_entity_poly.type
_entity_poly.pdbx_seq_one_letter_code
_entity_poly.pdbx_strand_id
1 'polypeptide(L)'
;MKKEYYTKEEVDTLISELRKEMYKAFSNNNNSEIKQWFKLHSGRFQHNQYNLLYDGLFQNNLIIGPKAMFSKVMSQGLVAMEHGIEWIGAKNHCVYMFDQLEDHDIIESSLIERKIEKIFGIGRASKKKSEYKDNLSGLPRDYEKVDNALRPFFESITSDNLAIQDMIDNPDDYGLNDAP
;
A
#
# COMPACT_ATOMS: atom_id res chain seq x y z
N MET A 1 22.41 18.13 -32.61
CA MET A 1 22.07 19.10 -31.55
C MET A 1 21.26 18.36 -30.49
N LYS A 2 21.75 18.26 -29.24
CA LYS A 2 20.92 17.78 -28.13
C LYS A 2 20.02 18.95 -27.73
N LYS A 3 18.70 18.76 -27.80
CA LYS A 3 17.72 19.75 -27.37
C LYS A 3 17.82 19.89 -25.85
N GLU A 4 18.08 21.08 -25.34
CA GLU A 4 18.29 21.29 -23.90
C GLU A 4 16.97 21.53 -23.14
N TYR A 5 15.89 21.93 -23.82
CA TYR A 5 14.59 22.19 -23.20
C TYR A 5 13.44 21.89 -24.18
N TYR A 6 12.31 21.44 -23.63
CA TYR A 6 11.05 21.24 -24.36
C TYR A 6 10.17 22.48 -24.23
N THR A 7 9.46 22.85 -25.31
CA THR A 7 8.41 23.87 -25.23
C THR A 7 7.18 23.34 -24.49
N LYS A 8 6.31 24.23 -24.01
CA LYS A 8 5.06 23.83 -23.33
C LYS A 8 4.21 22.91 -24.22
N GLU A 9 4.08 23.26 -25.50
CA GLU A 9 3.33 22.47 -26.50
C GLU A 9 3.95 21.08 -26.72
N GLU A 10 5.29 20.98 -26.68
CA GLU A 10 6.00 19.70 -26.79
C GLU A 10 5.82 18.83 -25.54
N VAL A 11 5.82 19.45 -24.35
CA VAL A 11 5.50 18.76 -23.09
C VAL A 11 4.04 18.29 -23.10
N ASP A 12 3.11 19.12 -23.54
CA ASP A 12 1.69 18.79 -23.61
C ASP A 12 1.45 17.65 -24.63
N THR A 13 2.18 17.66 -25.75
CA THR A 13 2.15 16.58 -26.75
C THR A 13 2.71 15.28 -26.19
N LEU A 14 3.87 15.32 -25.53
CA LEU A 14 4.46 14.15 -24.89
C LEU A 14 3.55 13.57 -23.81
N ILE A 15 2.91 14.42 -23.00
CA ILE A 15 1.95 13.99 -21.98
C ILE A 15 0.71 13.37 -22.64
N SER A 16 0.22 13.93 -23.73
CA SER A 16 -0.92 13.39 -24.49
C SER A 16 -0.62 12.03 -25.10
N GLU A 17 0.57 11.85 -25.69
CA GLU A 17 1.03 10.58 -26.24
C GLU A 17 1.20 9.52 -25.15
N LEU A 18 1.78 9.88 -24.01
CA LEU A 18 1.91 8.98 -22.86
C LEU A 18 0.54 8.55 -22.32
N ARG A 19 -0.44 9.48 -22.28
CA ARG A 19 -1.83 9.17 -21.91
C ARG A 19 -2.46 8.23 -22.92
N LYS A 20 -2.32 8.46 -24.23
CA LYS A 20 -2.84 7.58 -25.28
C LYS A 20 -2.25 6.17 -25.19
N GLU A 21 -0.95 6.04 -24.91
CA GLU A 21 -0.30 4.74 -24.69
C GLU A 21 -0.85 4.03 -23.44
N MET A 22 -1.05 4.77 -22.35
CA MET A 22 -1.69 4.25 -21.14
C MET A 22 -3.12 3.75 -21.42
N TYR A 23 -3.96 4.53 -22.11
CA TYR A 23 -5.32 4.11 -22.48
C TYR A 23 -5.36 2.89 -23.40
N LYS A 24 -4.42 2.79 -24.33
CA LYS A 24 -4.31 1.63 -25.22
C LYS A 24 -3.89 0.38 -24.47
N ALA A 25 -3.10 0.52 -23.41
CA ALA A 25 -2.80 -0.57 -22.47
C ALA A 25 -4.00 -0.92 -21.58
N PHE A 26 -4.83 0.06 -21.18
CA PHE A 26 -6.03 -0.16 -20.35
C PHE A 26 -7.24 -0.74 -21.12
N SER A 27 -7.44 -0.37 -22.38
CA SER A 27 -8.63 -0.79 -23.16
C SER A 27 -8.58 -2.23 -23.68
N ASN A 28 -7.40 -2.83 -23.79
CA ASN A 28 -7.22 -4.17 -24.36
C ASN A 28 -7.04 -5.28 -23.33
N ASN A 29 -6.81 -4.97 -22.05
CA ASN A 29 -6.42 -5.97 -21.07
C ASN A 29 -7.41 -6.07 -19.91
N ASN A 30 -7.75 -7.31 -19.59
CA ASN A 30 -8.60 -7.69 -18.47
C ASN A 30 -8.26 -6.90 -17.21
N ASN A 31 -9.28 -6.60 -16.40
CA ASN A 31 -9.22 -5.93 -15.09
C ASN A 31 -8.04 -6.36 -14.18
N SER A 32 -7.48 -7.56 -14.36
CA SER A 32 -6.30 -8.03 -13.66
C SER A 32 -5.01 -7.27 -14.00
N GLU A 33 -4.79 -6.88 -15.25
CA GLU A 33 -3.56 -6.18 -15.65
C GLU A 33 -3.58 -4.70 -15.28
N ILE A 34 -4.76 -4.07 -15.28
CA ILE A 34 -4.95 -2.70 -14.76
C ILE A 34 -4.62 -2.67 -13.26
N LYS A 35 -5.17 -3.63 -12.49
CA LYS A 35 -4.84 -3.81 -11.06
C LYS A 35 -3.35 -4.09 -10.86
N GLN A 36 -2.73 -4.89 -11.73
CA GLN A 36 -1.30 -5.21 -11.67
C GLN A 36 -0.44 -3.99 -12.03
N TRP A 37 -0.86 -3.18 -13.00
CA TRP A 37 -0.21 -1.94 -13.39
C TRP A 37 -0.27 -0.89 -12.28
N PHE A 38 -1.42 -0.72 -11.61
CA PHE A 38 -1.52 0.11 -10.41
C PHE A 38 -0.67 -0.44 -9.25
N LYS A 39 -0.61 -1.76 -9.04
CA LYS A 39 0.34 -2.38 -8.09
C LYS A 39 1.79 -2.02 -8.42
N LEU A 40 2.16 -1.98 -9.70
CA LEU A 40 3.52 -1.70 -10.18
C LEU A 40 3.87 -0.20 -10.21
N HIS A 41 2.91 0.71 -10.42
CA HIS A 41 3.15 2.14 -10.66
C HIS A 41 2.69 3.07 -9.54
N SER A 42 2.05 2.54 -8.49
CA SER A 42 1.65 3.28 -7.28
C SER A 42 2.81 3.67 -6.37
N GLY A 43 4.08 3.56 -6.80
CA GLY A 43 5.26 3.89 -5.97
C GLY A 43 5.22 5.27 -5.29
N ARG A 44 4.50 6.26 -5.86
CA ARG A 44 4.21 7.55 -5.20
C ARG A 44 2.94 7.56 -4.33
N PHE A 45 1.91 6.78 -4.69
CA PHE A 45 0.67 6.62 -3.91
C PHE A 45 0.90 5.81 -2.63
N GLN A 46 1.69 4.73 -2.69
CA GLN A 46 2.03 3.89 -1.54
C GLN A 46 2.88 4.63 -0.50
N HIS A 47 3.71 5.58 -0.91
CA HIS A 47 4.62 6.26 0.02
C HIS A 47 3.87 7.12 1.05
N ASN A 48 2.77 7.79 0.63
CA ASN A 48 1.91 8.53 1.54
C ASN A 48 1.01 7.61 2.39
N GLN A 49 0.56 6.49 1.83
CA GLN A 49 -0.27 5.53 2.55
C GLN A 49 0.51 4.87 3.70
N TYR A 50 1.78 4.50 3.53
CA TYR A 50 2.60 3.99 4.65
C TYR A 50 2.84 5.03 5.76
N ASN A 51 2.76 6.33 5.46
CA ASN A 51 2.81 7.37 6.50
C ASN A 51 1.54 7.36 7.36
N LEU A 52 0.36 7.15 6.75
CA LEU A 52 -0.90 7.00 7.48
C LEU A 52 -0.89 5.74 8.36
N LEU A 53 -0.36 4.64 7.82
CA LEU A 53 -0.16 3.41 8.59
C LEU A 53 0.77 3.66 9.79
N TYR A 54 1.90 4.33 9.58
CA TYR A 54 2.80 4.70 10.67
C TYR A 54 2.08 5.55 11.73
N ASP A 55 1.37 6.60 11.31
CA ASP A 55 0.70 7.52 12.23
C ASP A 55 -0.32 6.80 13.10
N GLY A 56 -1.14 5.94 12.49
CA GLY A 56 -2.10 5.12 13.22
C GLY A 56 -1.42 4.20 14.24
N LEU A 57 -0.36 3.49 13.84
CA LEU A 57 0.37 2.58 14.73
C LEU A 57 1.10 3.32 15.87
N PHE A 58 1.69 4.48 15.57
CA PHE A 58 2.42 5.30 16.54
C PHE A 58 1.47 5.93 17.57
N GLN A 59 0.37 6.54 17.13
CA GLN A 59 -0.65 7.15 18.01
C GLN A 59 -1.30 6.12 18.95
N ASN A 60 -1.42 4.87 18.49
CA ASN A 60 -1.93 3.78 19.30
C ASN A 60 -0.86 3.08 20.15
N ASN A 61 0.37 3.59 20.24
CA ASN A 61 1.46 2.97 21.02
C ASN A 61 1.69 1.48 20.63
N LEU A 62 1.75 1.20 19.33
CA LEU A 62 2.06 -0.14 18.80
C LEU A 62 3.50 -0.22 18.27
N ILE A 63 4.06 0.90 17.84
CA ILE A 63 5.43 1.01 17.35
C ILE A 63 6.15 2.23 17.92
N ILE A 64 7.48 2.18 17.89
CA ILE A 64 8.37 3.34 18.03
C ILE A 64 9.42 3.34 16.92
N GLY A 65 9.98 4.50 16.63
CA GLY A 65 11.04 4.67 15.64
C GLY A 65 10.70 5.70 14.55
N PRO A 66 11.64 6.00 13.63
CA PRO A 66 11.47 7.10 12.67
C PRO A 66 10.45 6.80 11.56
N LYS A 67 9.48 7.69 11.32
CA LYS A 67 8.50 7.55 10.22
C LYS A 67 9.14 7.23 8.86
N ALA A 68 10.20 7.97 8.49
CA ALA A 68 10.88 7.76 7.22
C ALA A 68 11.46 6.33 7.08
N MET A 69 11.96 5.77 8.19
CA MET A 69 12.47 4.41 8.21
C MET A 69 11.33 3.39 8.09
N PHE A 70 10.21 3.62 8.77
CA PHE A 70 9.02 2.78 8.65
C PHE A 70 8.52 2.71 7.20
N SER A 71 8.32 3.86 6.57
CA SER A 71 7.83 3.92 5.18
C SER A 71 8.81 3.23 4.23
N LYS A 72 10.13 3.38 4.44
CA LYS A 72 11.17 2.69 3.68
C LYS A 72 11.07 1.16 3.82
N VAL A 73 11.00 0.61 5.04
CA VAL A 73 10.98 -0.85 5.25
C VAL A 73 9.66 -1.51 4.81
N MET A 74 8.55 -0.76 4.88
CA MET A 74 7.26 -1.24 4.41
C MET A 74 7.17 -1.22 2.89
N SER A 75 7.61 -0.14 2.24
CA SER A 75 7.56 0.02 0.77
C SER A 75 8.61 -0.79 0.02
N GLN A 76 9.74 -1.12 0.65
CA GLN A 76 10.81 -1.87 0.00
C GLN A 76 10.62 -3.38 0.19
N GLY A 77 11.09 -4.14 -0.80
CA GLY A 77 11.25 -5.58 -0.69
C GLY A 77 12.26 -5.97 0.39
N LEU A 78 12.54 -7.27 0.54
CA LEU A 78 13.35 -7.84 1.63
C LEU A 78 14.84 -7.41 1.68
N VAL A 79 15.26 -6.49 0.80
CA VAL A 79 16.65 -6.13 0.50
C VAL A 79 17.17 -4.97 1.36
N ALA A 80 16.29 -4.15 1.95
CA ALA A 80 16.69 -2.92 2.65
C ALA A 80 16.03 -2.75 4.03
N MET A 81 15.98 -3.83 4.79
CA MET A 81 15.49 -3.82 6.17
C MET A 81 16.60 -3.40 7.12
N GLU A 82 16.74 -2.10 7.30
CA GLU A 82 17.54 -1.51 8.38
C GLU A 82 16.79 -1.62 9.71
N HIS A 83 17.55 -1.79 10.80
CA HIS A 83 17.02 -1.80 12.16
C HIS A 83 16.72 -0.35 12.59
N GLY A 84 15.61 -0.14 13.31
CA GLY A 84 15.27 1.16 13.89
C GLY A 84 13.78 1.45 14.05
N ILE A 85 12.91 0.51 13.65
CA ILE A 85 11.52 0.44 14.10
C ILE A 85 11.40 -0.70 15.10
N GLU A 86 10.73 -0.46 16.21
CA GLU A 86 10.44 -1.48 17.23
C GLU A 86 8.93 -1.63 17.39
N TRP A 87 8.48 -2.89 17.49
CA TRP A 87 7.11 -3.21 17.85
C TRP A 87 6.98 -3.30 19.37
N ILE A 88 6.19 -2.40 19.94
CA ILE A 88 5.97 -2.32 21.40
C ILE A 88 4.62 -2.92 21.82
N GLY A 89 3.72 -3.20 20.87
CA GLY A 89 2.45 -3.88 21.11
C GLY A 89 2.61 -5.38 21.44
N ALA A 90 1.50 -6.06 21.70
CA ALA A 90 1.53 -7.51 21.85
C ALA A 90 1.97 -8.18 20.53
N LYS A 91 2.77 -9.25 20.60
CA LYS A 91 3.36 -9.85 19.38
C LYS A 91 2.31 -10.41 18.41
N ASN A 92 1.21 -10.93 18.94
CA ASN A 92 0.05 -11.39 18.16
C ASN A 92 -0.65 -10.22 17.45
N HIS A 93 -0.64 -9.00 18.01
CA HIS A 93 -1.14 -7.81 17.33
C HIS A 93 -0.30 -7.46 16.10
N CYS A 94 1.02 -7.64 16.16
CA CYS A 94 1.88 -7.44 14.99
C CYS A 94 1.48 -8.40 13.86
N VAL A 95 1.32 -9.68 14.21
CA VAL A 95 0.92 -10.71 13.24
C VAL A 95 -0.46 -10.40 12.67
N TYR A 96 -1.42 -10.03 13.50
CA TYR A 96 -2.77 -9.67 13.07
C TYR A 96 -2.80 -8.43 12.17
N MET A 97 -1.99 -7.41 12.44
CA MET A 97 -1.84 -6.26 11.55
C MET A 97 -1.39 -6.70 10.14
N PHE A 98 -0.42 -7.61 10.01
CA PHE A 98 0.00 -8.12 8.71
C PHE A 98 -1.06 -8.98 8.03
N ASP A 99 -1.85 -9.75 8.79
CA ASP A 99 -3.02 -10.46 8.25
C ASP A 99 -4.01 -9.47 7.62
N GLN A 100 -4.32 -8.35 8.30
CA GLN A 100 -5.20 -7.32 7.72
C GLN A 100 -4.60 -6.68 6.46
N LEU A 101 -3.29 -6.47 6.41
CA LEU A 101 -2.64 -5.97 5.20
C LEU A 101 -2.70 -6.99 4.04
N GLU A 102 -2.64 -8.29 4.34
CA GLU A 102 -2.80 -9.36 3.34
C GLU A 102 -4.25 -9.45 2.85
N ASP A 103 -5.22 -9.40 3.75
CA ASP A 103 -6.65 -9.42 3.43
C ASP A 103 -7.06 -8.26 2.50
N HIS A 104 -6.31 -7.15 2.55
CA HIS A 104 -6.47 -5.98 1.68
C HIS A 104 -5.51 -5.92 0.48
N ASP A 105 -4.85 -7.03 0.14
CA ASP A 105 -3.91 -7.14 -1.00
C ASP A 105 -2.71 -6.18 -0.97
N ILE A 106 -2.41 -5.59 0.20
CA ILE A 106 -1.32 -4.62 0.40
C ILE A 106 0.03 -5.34 0.48
N ILE A 107 0.04 -6.54 1.06
CA ILE A 107 1.24 -7.36 1.21
C ILE A 107 0.99 -8.80 0.75
N GLU A 108 1.99 -9.39 0.11
CA GLU A 108 1.93 -10.80 -0.28
C GLU A 108 2.14 -11.72 0.93
N SER A 109 1.31 -12.75 1.05
CA SER A 109 1.36 -13.80 2.08
C SER A 109 2.76 -14.38 2.26
N SER A 110 3.45 -14.62 1.13
CA SER A 110 4.79 -15.22 1.09
C SER A 110 5.86 -14.36 1.77
N LEU A 111 5.61 -13.06 1.95
CA LEU A 111 6.54 -12.10 2.52
C LEU A 111 6.28 -11.83 4.00
N ILE A 112 5.11 -12.16 4.54
CA ILE A 112 4.67 -11.77 5.89
C ILE A 112 5.66 -12.24 6.95
N GLU A 113 5.91 -13.56 7.05
CA GLU A 113 6.73 -14.10 8.14
C GLU A 113 8.15 -13.52 8.11
N ARG A 114 8.73 -13.36 6.91
CA ARG A 114 10.04 -12.74 6.73
C ARG A 114 10.05 -11.25 7.07
N LYS A 115 9.00 -10.50 6.72
CA LYS A 115 8.87 -9.07 7.05
C LYS A 115 8.72 -8.86 8.55
N ILE A 116 7.84 -9.62 9.20
CA ILE A 116 7.63 -9.54 10.65
C ILE A 116 8.94 -9.83 11.39
N GLU A 117 9.65 -10.89 11.02
CA GLU A 117 10.90 -11.27 11.67
C GLU A 117 12.01 -10.24 11.43
N LYS A 118 12.20 -9.77 10.19
CA LYS A 118 13.28 -8.83 9.88
C LYS A 118 13.04 -7.40 10.34
N ILE A 119 11.79 -6.93 10.33
CA ILE A 119 11.46 -5.54 10.71
C ILE A 119 11.30 -5.44 12.22
N PHE A 120 10.60 -6.40 12.85
CA PHE A 120 10.19 -6.30 14.24
C PHE A 120 10.83 -7.34 15.16
N GLY A 121 11.66 -8.26 14.64
CA GLY A 121 12.29 -9.31 15.44
C GLY A 121 11.32 -10.36 15.99
N ILE A 122 10.10 -10.43 15.44
CA ILE A 122 9.06 -11.34 15.94
C ILE A 122 9.09 -12.64 15.13
N GLY A 123 9.85 -13.63 15.61
CA GLY A 123 9.88 -14.97 15.02
C GLY A 123 8.59 -15.77 15.28
N ARG A 124 8.38 -16.84 14.50
CA ARG A 124 7.23 -17.76 14.58
C ARG A 124 5.90 -17.03 14.45
N ALA A 125 5.74 -16.26 13.39
CA ALA A 125 4.52 -15.49 13.12
C ALA A 125 3.36 -16.45 12.80
N SER A 126 3.61 -17.48 11.99
CA SER A 126 2.61 -18.50 11.62
C SER A 126 2.03 -19.21 12.85
N LYS A 127 2.88 -19.54 13.84
CA LYS A 127 2.40 -20.15 15.09
C LYS A 127 1.48 -19.21 15.87
N LYS A 128 1.86 -17.94 15.99
CA LYS A 128 1.03 -16.93 16.68
C LYS A 128 -0.30 -16.72 15.99
N LYS A 129 -0.32 -16.76 14.65
CA LYS A 129 -1.54 -16.74 13.84
C LYS A 129 -2.46 -17.89 14.22
N SER A 130 -1.97 -19.13 14.21
CA SER A 130 -2.75 -20.28 14.66
C SER A 130 -3.28 -20.10 16.09
N GLU A 131 -2.41 -19.69 17.03
CA GLU A 131 -2.79 -19.52 18.44
C GLU A 131 -3.96 -18.54 18.64
N TYR A 132 -4.02 -17.43 17.91
CA TYR A 132 -5.16 -16.51 18.04
C TYR A 132 -6.35 -16.86 17.14
N LYS A 133 -6.14 -17.55 16.02
CA LYS A 133 -7.22 -18.04 15.15
C LYS A 133 -8.02 -19.16 15.82
N ASP A 134 -7.40 -19.92 16.71
CA ASP A 134 -8.04 -20.97 17.50
C ASP A 134 -8.91 -20.41 18.65
N ASN A 135 -8.87 -19.10 18.91
CA ASN A 135 -9.77 -18.45 19.87
C ASN A 135 -11.21 -18.42 19.33
N LEU A 136 -12.21 -18.33 20.22
CA LEU A 136 -13.63 -18.26 19.85
C LEU A 136 -13.97 -17.12 18.86
N SER A 137 -13.25 -16.00 18.96
CA SER A 137 -13.43 -14.86 18.06
C SER A 137 -12.62 -14.97 16.75
N GLY A 138 -11.68 -15.91 16.66
CA GLY A 138 -10.69 -15.96 15.57
C GLY A 138 -9.75 -14.76 15.53
N LEU A 139 -9.71 -13.96 16.60
CA LEU A 139 -9.00 -12.69 16.69
C LEU A 139 -8.10 -12.66 17.93
N PRO A 140 -7.00 -11.88 17.90
CA PRO A 140 -6.26 -11.57 19.12
C PRO A 140 -7.16 -10.91 20.16
N ARG A 141 -6.82 -11.09 21.44
CA ARG A 141 -7.43 -10.27 22.50
C ARG A 141 -7.10 -8.79 22.28
N ASP A 142 -8.07 -7.90 22.50
CA ASP A 142 -7.94 -6.45 22.34
C ASP A 142 -7.48 -6.04 20.92
N TYR A 143 -7.93 -6.77 19.89
CA TYR A 143 -7.59 -6.53 18.48
C TYR A 143 -8.10 -5.18 17.98
N GLU A 144 -9.13 -4.62 18.61
CA GLU A 144 -9.74 -3.33 18.25
C GLU A 144 -8.71 -2.19 18.25
N LYS A 145 -7.65 -2.33 19.06
CA LYS A 145 -6.53 -1.40 19.08
C LYS A 145 -5.76 -1.37 17.76
N VAL A 146 -5.59 -2.53 17.12
CA VAL A 146 -4.97 -2.64 15.79
C VAL A 146 -5.94 -2.12 14.74
N ASP A 147 -7.21 -2.50 14.80
CA ASP A 147 -8.23 -2.01 13.84
C ASP A 147 -8.34 -0.49 13.86
N ASN A 148 -8.36 0.13 15.05
CA ASN A 148 -8.37 1.58 15.21
C ASN A 148 -7.11 2.23 14.61
N ALA A 149 -5.95 1.58 14.72
CA ALA A 149 -4.71 2.06 14.13
C ALA A 149 -4.71 1.95 12.60
N LEU A 150 -5.34 0.93 12.04
CA LEU A 150 -5.38 0.68 10.59
C LEU A 150 -6.50 1.44 9.87
N ARG A 151 -7.54 1.86 10.58
CA ARG A 151 -8.73 2.48 9.99
C ARG A 151 -8.42 3.66 9.06
N PRO A 152 -7.63 4.68 9.45
CA PRO A 152 -7.36 5.82 8.57
C PRO A 152 -6.62 5.43 7.28
N PHE A 153 -5.78 4.39 7.37
CA PHE A 153 -5.05 3.85 6.23
C PHE A 153 -5.99 3.16 5.24
N PHE A 154 -6.87 2.28 5.71
CA PHE A 154 -7.82 1.58 4.84
C PHE A 154 -8.91 2.48 4.27
N GLU A 155 -9.36 3.49 5.03
CA GLU A 155 -10.28 4.51 4.54
C GLU A 155 -9.66 5.30 3.38
N SER A 156 -8.38 5.68 3.49
CA SER A 156 -7.65 6.34 2.41
C SER A 156 -7.58 5.47 1.16
N ILE A 157 -7.24 4.17 1.30
CA ILE A 157 -7.15 3.25 0.17
C ILE A 157 -8.52 3.08 -0.51
N THR A 158 -9.58 2.97 0.29
CA THR A 158 -10.95 2.81 -0.22
C THR A 158 -11.39 4.05 -1.00
N SER A 159 -11.12 5.25 -0.45
CA SER A 159 -11.40 6.51 -1.14
C SER A 159 -10.64 6.63 -2.46
N ASP A 160 -9.37 6.28 -2.48
CA ASP A 160 -8.55 6.31 -3.70
C ASP A 160 -9.09 5.33 -4.77
N ASN A 161 -9.48 4.12 -4.36
CA ASN A 161 -10.06 3.13 -5.26
C ASN A 161 -11.40 3.56 -5.86
N LEU A 162 -12.25 4.22 -5.05
CA LEU A 162 -13.52 4.77 -5.53
C LEU A 162 -13.31 5.89 -6.55
N ALA A 163 -12.36 6.79 -6.30
CA ALA A 163 -12.02 7.84 -7.26
C ALA A 163 -11.49 7.26 -8.59
N ILE A 164 -10.66 6.21 -8.52
CA ILE A 164 -10.17 5.52 -9.73
C ILE A 164 -11.32 4.86 -10.49
N GLN A 165 -12.24 4.20 -9.78
CA GLN A 165 -13.38 3.55 -10.41
C GLN A 165 -14.32 4.57 -11.08
N ASP A 166 -14.56 5.71 -10.42
CA ASP A 166 -15.36 6.81 -10.97
C ASP A 166 -14.73 7.39 -12.25
N MET A 167 -13.41 7.53 -12.29
CA MET A 167 -12.69 7.94 -13.51
C MET A 167 -12.77 6.91 -14.65
N ILE A 168 -12.89 5.62 -14.33
CA ILE A 168 -13.07 4.54 -15.32
C ILE A 168 -14.51 4.54 -15.85
N ASP A 169 -15.48 4.72 -14.97
CA ASP A 169 -16.91 4.63 -15.30
C ASP A 169 -17.45 5.90 -15.96
N ASN A 170 -16.88 7.07 -15.63
CA ASN A 170 -17.30 8.39 -16.14
C ASN A 170 -16.14 9.15 -16.82
N PRO A 171 -15.56 8.62 -17.92
CA PRO A 171 -14.39 9.23 -18.55
C PRO A 171 -14.64 10.64 -19.08
N ASP A 172 -15.89 10.97 -19.47
CA ASP A 172 -16.29 12.30 -19.96
C ASP A 172 -16.13 13.40 -18.90
N ASP A 173 -16.46 13.10 -17.64
CA ASP A 173 -16.43 14.07 -16.53
C ASP A 173 -15.00 14.51 -16.18
N TYR A 174 -14.02 13.75 -16.64
CA TYR A 174 -12.59 14.01 -16.48
C TYR A 174 -11.93 14.47 -17.79
N GLY A 175 -12.70 14.77 -18.84
CA GLY A 175 -12.19 15.23 -20.13
C GLY A 175 -11.36 14.18 -20.86
N LEU A 176 -11.66 12.89 -20.64
CA LEU A 176 -10.86 11.78 -21.17
C LEU A 176 -11.29 11.34 -22.59
N ASN A 177 -12.46 11.78 -23.05
CA ASN A 177 -12.98 11.49 -24.39
C ASN A 177 -12.78 12.63 -25.41
N ASP A 178 -12.42 13.84 -24.96
CA ASP A 178 -12.16 15.00 -25.82
C ASP A 178 -10.69 15.08 -26.30
N ALA A 179 -10.14 13.95 -26.73
CA ALA A 179 -8.89 13.92 -27.47
C ALA A 179 -9.20 13.97 -28.98
N PRO A 180 -8.65 14.92 -29.76
CA PRO A 180 -8.71 14.84 -31.22
C PRO A 180 -7.93 13.62 -31.77
#